data_AF-A0A9R1CS72-F1
#
_entry.id   AF-A0A9R1CS72-F1
#
_cell.length_a   1.000
_cell.length_b   1.000
_cell.length_c   1.000
_cell.angle_alpha   90.00
_cell.angle_beta   90.00
_cell.angle_gamma   90.00
#
_symmetry.space_group_name_H-M   'P 1'
#
loop_
_entity.id
_entity.type
_entity.pdbx_description
1 polymer ?
#
loop_
_entity_poly.entity_id
_entity_poly.type
_entity_poly.pdbx_seq_one_letter_code
_entity_poly.pdbx_strand_id
1 'polypeptide(L)'
;MLDDLLGRTELKERIEELESERDSLEARLEAESERRADAVSAKQTAEERINRLEDRIADLEGRLEGATDDVSGVGFRREETLRGERVGAVLERLRSFEGAPESVLTAFVDGSVPEDLRTLLGDRTPLVSRAAPCLVCSDDAGALAVALRPPVAPEPFREWASTPTVDRSWFRPTGRFALALVRSDTFAVGVYEGDERVAFEGFESDVKSDHSKGGFSQSRFERIRDEQIAHHLEKCEDALAGLGTDRLYVVGDRRLIGEFDADASSAVDATGKPEAALKDAFADFWSVRLYGL
;
A
#
# COMPACT_ATOMS: atom_id res chain seq x y z
N MET A 1 -40.74 -67.85 14.61
CA MET A 1 -40.19 -69.05 13.95
C MET A 1 -40.20 -68.95 12.42
N LEU A 2 -41.27 -68.49 11.77
CA LEU A 2 -41.27 -68.25 10.31
C LEU A 2 -40.45 -67.01 9.87
N ASP A 3 -40.45 -65.94 10.67
CA ASP A 3 -39.69 -64.70 10.34
C ASP A 3 -38.16 -64.86 10.49
N ASP A 4 -37.69 -65.74 11.38
CA ASP A 4 -36.25 -66.09 11.51
C ASP A 4 -35.77 -66.97 10.34
N LEU A 5 -36.57 -67.95 9.91
CA LEU A 5 -36.25 -68.84 8.79
C LEU A 5 -36.20 -68.13 7.43
N LEU A 6 -36.77 -66.92 7.33
CA LEU A 6 -36.84 -66.11 6.12
C LEU A 6 -35.93 -64.86 6.16
N GLY A 7 -35.06 -64.72 7.18
CA GLY A 7 -34.11 -63.60 7.31
C GLY A 7 -34.77 -62.24 7.58
N ARG A 8 -36.05 -62.23 7.94
CA ARG A 8 -36.85 -60.99 8.10
C ARG A 8 -36.55 -60.29 9.42
N THR A 9 -36.13 -61.05 10.44
CA THR A 9 -35.64 -60.51 11.71
C THR A 9 -34.34 -59.74 11.51
N GLU A 10 -33.36 -60.34 10.83
CA GLU A 10 -32.05 -59.74 10.55
C GLU A 10 -32.15 -58.47 9.68
N LEU A 11 -33.06 -58.46 8.70
CA LEU A 11 -33.38 -57.27 7.91
C LEU A 11 -34.03 -56.15 8.74
N LYS A 12 -34.88 -56.49 9.71
CA LYS A 12 -35.48 -55.47 10.60
C LYS A 12 -34.44 -54.87 11.54
N GLU A 13 -33.57 -55.69 12.10
CA GLU A 13 -32.45 -55.21 12.92
C GLU A 13 -31.52 -54.30 12.11
N ARG A 14 -31.23 -54.66 10.85
CA ARG A 14 -30.42 -53.81 9.97
C ARG A 14 -31.11 -52.50 9.58
N ILE A 15 -32.43 -52.51 9.42
CA ILE A 15 -33.21 -51.28 9.18
C ILE A 15 -33.16 -50.38 10.41
N GLU A 16 -33.40 -50.91 11.62
CA GLU A 16 -33.30 -50.12 12.86
C GLU A 16 -31.89 -49.56 13.07
N GLU A 17 -30.85 -50.34 12.78
CA GLU A 17 -29.46 -49.88 12.87
C GLU A 17 -29.17 -48.73 11.89
N LEU A 18 -29.61 -48.87 10.63
CA LEU A 18 -29.43 -47.84 9.60
C LEU A 18 -30.27 -46.58 9.87
N GLU A 19 -31.47 -46.72 10.44
CA GLU A 19 -32.31 -45.59 10.84
C GLU A 19 -31.68 -44.84 12.02
N SER A 20 -31.13 -45.55 13.01
CA SER A 20 -30.36 -44.96 14.11
C SER A 20 -29.09 -44.26 13.62
N GLU A 21 -28.37 -44.87 12.67
CA GLU A 21 -27.18 -44.27 12.06
C GLU A 21 -27.54 -43.02 11.24
N ARG A 22 -28.65 -43.05 10.49
CA ARG A 22 -29.17 -41.86 9.80
C ARG A 22 -29.45 -40.74 10.79
N ASP A 23 -30.19 -41.00 11.86
CA ASP A 23 -30.57 -39.98 12.84
C ASP A 23 -29.35 -39.39 13.55
N SER A 24 -28.36 -40.23 13.85
CA SER A 24 -27.07 -39.78 14.37
C SER A 24 -26.33 -38.87 13.39
N LEU A 25 -26.30 -39.21 12.10
CA LEU A 25 -25.63 -38.42 11.07
C LEU A 25 -26.36 -37.10 10.81
N GLU A 26 -27.70 -37.11 10.79
CA GLU A 26 -28.54 -35.90 10.65
C GLU A 26 -28.27 -34.93 11.81
N ALA A 27 -28.34 -35.41 13.06
CA ALA A 27 -28.07 -34.58 14.23
C ALA A 27 -26.65 -33.98 14.20
N ARG A 28 -25.67 -34.73 13.72
CA ARG A 28 -24.28 -34.27 13.61
C ARG A 28 -24.12 -33.21 12.51
N LEU A 29 -24.82 -33.37 11.38
CA LEU A 29 -24.85 -32.41 10.29
C LEU A 29 -25.50 -31.10 10.72
N GLU A 30 -26.60 -31.18 11.47
CA GLU A 30 -27.34 -30.03 11.99
C GLU A 30 -26.48 -29.23 12.98
N ALA A 31 -25.81 -29.91 13.92
CA ALA A 31 -24.89 -29.29 14.86
C ALA A 31 -23.63 -28.67 14.21
N GLU A 32 -23.12 -29.24 13.12
CA GLU A 32 -22.07 -28.60 12.30
C GLU A 32 -22.59 -27.39 11.54
N SER A 33 -23.81 -27.47 11.02
CA SER A 33 -24.46 -26.38 10.28
C SER A 33 -24.70 -25.16 11.18
N GLU A 34 -25.19 -25.37 12.41
CA GLU A 34 -25.31 -24.30 13.42
C GLU A 34 -23.95 -23.69 13.75
N ARG A 35 -22.94 -24.50 14.06
CA ARG A 35 -21.58 -24.00 14.37
C ARG A 35 -21.00 -23.17 13.23
N ARG A 36 -21.27 -23.56 11.98
CA ARG A 36 -20.85 -22.79 10.81
C ARG A 36 -21.62 -21.48 10.66
N ALA A 37 -22.92 -21.47 10.93
CA ALA A 37 -23.74 -20.25 10.91
C ALA A 37 -23.28 -19.25 11.98
N ASP A 38 -22.97 -19.73 13.18
CA ASP A 38 -22.43 -18.92 14.27
C ASP A 38 -21.07 -18.33 13.90
N ALA A 39 -20.17 -19.12 13.33
CA ALA A 39 -18.86 -18.66 12.88
C ALA A 39 -18.96 -17.57 11.79
N VAL A 40 -19.89 -17.72 10.85
CA VAL A 40 -20.15 -16.70 9.81
C VAL A 40 -20.70 -15.42 10.43
N SER A 41 -21.66 -15.53 11.36
CA SER A 41 -22.23 -14.38 12.06
C SER A 41 -21.18 -13.64 12.88
N ALA A 42 -20.29 -14.37 13.54
CA ALA A 42 -19.16 -13.81 14.28
C ALA A 42 -18.18 -13.08 13.33
N LYS A 43 -17.86 -13.66 12.17
CA LYS A 43 -17.02 -13.01 11.15
C LYS A 43 -17.65 -11.71 10.63
N GLN A 44 -18.93 -11.75 10.28
CA GLN A 44 -19.66 -10.56 9.79
C GLN A 44 -19.68 -9.45 10.85
N THR A 45 -19.88 -9.81 12.12
CA THR A 45 -19.83 -8.85 13.23
C THR A 45 -18.44 -8.22 13.36
N ALA A 46 -17.38 -8.99 13.14
CA ALA A 46 -16.01 -8.49 13.15
C ALA A 46 -15.73 -7.56 11.95
N GLU A 47 -16.17 -7.92 10.76
CA GLU A 47 -16.06 -7.10 9.53
C GLU A 47 -16.84 -5.79 9.66
N GLU A 48 -18.07 -5.82 10.14
CA GLU A 48 -18.84 -4.60 10.44
C GLU A 48 -18.11 -3.69 11.42
N ARG A 49 -17.45 -4.28 12.42
CA ARG A 49 -16.67 -3.53 13.39
C ARG A 49 -15.43 -2.92 12.76
N ILE A 50 -14.75 -3.63 11.87
CA ILE A 50 -13.61 -3.10 11.10
C ILE A 50 -14.09 -1.92 10.25
N ASN A 51 -15.15 -2.08 9.45
CA ASN A 51 -15.67 -1.01 8.61
C ASN A 51 -16.06 0.23 9.43
N ARG A 52 -16.76 0.05 10.56
CA ARG A 52 -17.07 1.16 11.48
C ARG A 52 -15.83 1.84 12.05
N LEU A 53 -14.76 1.07 12.30
CA LEU A 53 -13.49 1.62 12.77
C LEU A 53 -12.78 2.37 11.64
N GLU A 54 -12.77 1.84 10.42
CA GLU A 54 -12.23 2.51 9.23
C GLU A 54 -12.98 3.81 8.93
N ASP A 55 -14.32 3.79 8.91
CA ASP A 55 -15.15 5.00 8.73
C ASP A 55 -14.84 6.05 9.81
N ARG A 56 -14.63 5.59 11.05
CA ARG A 56 -14.29 6.48 12.15
C ARG A 56 -12.87 7.00 12.04
N ILE A 57 -11.92 6.21 11.54
CA ILE A 57 -10.57 6.67 11.23
C ILE A 57 -10.66 7.73 10.13
N ALA A 58 -11.39 7.49 9.05
CA ALA A 58 -11.56 8.47 7.97
C ALA A 58 -12.23 9.78 8.45
N ASP A 59 -13.28 9.70 9.28
CA ASP A 59 -13.91 10.87 9.91
C ASP A 59 -12.95 11.59 10.87
N LEU A 60 -12.15 10.85 11.65
CA LEU A 60 -11.15 11.43 12.54
C LEU A 60 -9.97 12.03 11.76
N GLU A 61 -9.53 11.43 10.66
CA GLU A 61 -8.51 11.94 9.75
C GLU A 61 -9.01 13.23 9.08
N GLY A 62 -10.24 13.26 8.59
CA GLY A 62 -10.85 14.47 8.01
C GLY A 62 -11.04 15.59 9.05
N ARG A 63 -11.44 15.25 10.28
CA ARG A 63 -11.50 16.21 11.39
C ARG A 63 -10.11 16.63 11.85
N LEU A 64 -9.12 15.75 11.82
CA LEU A 64 -7.74 16.07 12.16
C LEU A 64 -7.15 16.99 11.10
N GLU A 65 -7.37 16.76 9.80
CA GLU A 65 -6.98 17.67 8.72
C GLU A 65 -7.61 19.05 8.95
N GLY A 66 -8.94 19.12 9.14
CA GLY A 66 -9.65 20.36 9.41
C GLY A 66 -9.18 21.05 10.70
N ALA A 67 -8.94 20.30 11.77
CA ALA A 67 -8.44 20.84 13.02
C ALA A 67 -6.95 21.22 12.94
N THR A 68 -6.13 20.54 12.14
CA THR A 68 -4.71 20.94 11.94
C THR A 68 -4.60 22.24 11.15
N ASP A 69 -5.53 22.48 10.22
CA ASP A 69 -5.65 23.78 9.55
C ASP A 69 -6.13 24.88 10.50
N ASP A 70 -7.04 24.58 11.45
CA ASP A 70 -7.54 25.56 12.43
C ASP A 70 -6.61 25.78 13.65
N VAL A 71 -5.85 24.78 14.09
CA VAL A 71 -5.05 24.82 15.34
C VAL A 71 -3.65 25.42 15.12
N SER A 72 -3.12 25.38 13.89
CA SER A 72 -1.81 25.98 13.59
C SER A 72 -1.88 27.36 12.94
N GLY A 73 -3.00 27.74 12.31
CA GLY A 73 -3.17 29.02 11.62
C GLY A 73 -2.19 29.28 10.46
N VAL A 74 -1.22 28.39 10.24
CA VAL A 74 -0.14 28.50 9.25
C VAL A 74 -0.31 27.35 8.27
N GLY A 75 -0.75 27.69 7.06
CA GLY A 75 -0.82 26.76 5.93
C GLY A 75 0.48 26.75 5.12
N PHE A 76 0.65 25.73 4.27
CA PHE A 76 1.75 25.71 3.32
C PHE A 76 1.69 26.94 2.40
N ARG A 77 2.82 27.64 2.23
CA ARG A 77 2.96 28.75 1.29
C ARG A 77 2.73 28.29 -0.16
N ARG A 78 3.07 27.04 -0.46
CA ARG A 78 2.91 26.42 -1.77
C ARG A 78 2.74 24.91 -1.61
N GLU A 79 1.90 24.34 -2.44
CA GLU A 79 1.83 22.89 -2.68
C GLU A 79 1.87 22.62 -4.18
N GLU A 80 2.77 21.74 -4.62
CA GLU A 80 2.92 21.38 -6.04
C GLU A 80 3.33 19.91 -6.16
N THR A 81 2.66 19.16 -7.05
CA THR A 81 3.15 17.84 -7.50
C THR A 81 4.05 18.05 -8.72
N LEU A 82 5.36 17.89 -8.55
CA LEU A 82 6.37 18.01 -9.60
C LEU A 82 6.44 16.69 -10.40
N ARG A 83 6.64 16.79 -11.72
CA ARG A 83 6.79 15.63 -12.62
C ARG A 83 7.89 15.89 -13.66
N GLY A 84 8.57 14.82 -14.10
CA GLY A 84 9.53 14.87 -15.21
C GLY A 84 10.61 15.94 -15.04
N GLU A 85 10.83 16.75 -16.08
CA GLU A 85 11.86 17.82 -16.09
C GLU A 85 11.67 18.86 -14.98
N ARG A 86 10.43 19.09 -14.53
CA ARG A 86 10.14 20.05 -13.46
C ARG A 86 10.78 19.63 -12.13
N VAL A 87 10.88 18.32 -11.86
CA VAL A 87 11.61 17.79 -10.70
C VAL A 87 13.08 18.21 -10.81
N GLY A 88 13.73 17.92 -11.94
CA GLY A 88 15.13 18.28 -12.19
C GLY A 88 15.41 19.76 -12.00
N ALA A 89 14.57 20.63 -12.58
CA ALA A 89 14.71 22.07 -12.46
C ALA A 89 14.57 22.60 -11.02
N VAL A 90 13.73 21.99 -10.18
CA VAL A 90 13.62 22.35 -8.76
C VAL A 90 14.85 21.88 -7.99
N LEU A 91 15.30 20.64 -8.20
CA LEU A 91 16.49 20.11 -7.52
C LEU A 91 17.75 20.92 -7.86
N GLU A 92 17.89 21.36 -9.11
CA GLU A 92 18.98 22.23 -9.53
C GLU A 92 18.92 23.60 -8.86
N ARG A 93 17.73 24.20 -8.70
CA ARG A 93 17.57 25.45 -7.93
C ARG A 93 17.96 25.27 -6.46
N LEU A 94 17.54 24.17 -5.83
CA LEU A 94 17.90 23.89 -4.44
C LEU A 94 19.42 23.77 -4.28
N ARG A 95 20.07 23.01 -5.17
CA ARG A 95 21.52 22.86 -5.16
C ARG A 95 22.29 24.14 -5.49
N SER A 96 21.67 25.11 -6.16
CA SER A 96 22.26 26.41 -6.45
C SER A 96 22.17 27.41 -5.30
N PHE A 97 21.42 27.08 -4.23
CA PHE A 97 21.34 27.92 -3.05
C PHE A 97 22.64 27.83 -2.26
N GLU A 98 23.28 28.98 -2.04
CA GLU A 98 24.51 29.10 -1.26
C GLU A 98 24.29 30.05 -0.08
N GLY A 99 24.55 29.55 1.12
CA GLY A 99 24.60 30.29 2.36
C GLY A 99 26.02 30.38 2.93
N ALA A 100 26.13 30.91 4.14
CA ALA A 100 27.38 30.85 4.89
C ALA A 100 27.66 29.40 5.35
N PRO A 101 28.90 29.08 5.76
CA PRO A 101 29.18 27.79 6.39
C PRO A 101 28.21 27.53 7.55
N GLU A 102 27.64 26.31 7.59
CA GLU A 102 26.69 25.87 8.62
C GLU A 102 25.40 26.72 8.71
N SER A 103 24.97 27.35 7.61
CA SER A 103 23.77 28.21 7.60
C SER A 103 22.54 27.54 6.96
N VAL A 104 22.71 26.39 6.31
CA VAL A 104 21.64 25.63 5.64
C VAL A 104 21.48 24.28 6.30
N LEU A 105 20.30 24.02 6.85
CA LEU A 105 19.90 22.74 7.41
C LEU A 105 19.17 21.91 6.35
N THR A 106 19.67 20.70 6.11
CA THR A 106 18.98 19.67 5.35
C THR A 106 18.69 18.48 6.26
N ALA A 107 17.45 18.01 6.29
CA ALA A 107 17.07 16.87 7.11
C ALA A 107 16.01 16.02 6.41
N PHE A 108 16.17 14.69 6.46
CA PHE A 108 15.09 13.77 6.12
C PHE A 108 14.34 13.39 7.40
N VAL A 109 13.04 13.69 7.44
CA VAL A 109 12.16 13.49 8.60
C VAL A 109 11.08 12.48 8.22
N ASP A 110 11.10 11.32 8.86
CA ASP A 110 10.11 10.24 8.71
C ASP A 110 9.16 10.12 9.92
N GLY A 111 9.45 10.83 11.01
CA GLY A 111 8.65 10.85 12.24
C GLY A 111 8.81 12.14 13.02
N SER A 112 9.50 12.08 14.17
CA SER A 112 9.63 13.26 15.04
C SER A 112 10.53 14.33 14.41
N VAL A 113 10.04 15.57 14.36
CA VAL A 113 10.81 16.73 13.89
C VAL A 113 12.00 17.01 14.85
N PRO A 114 13.26 17.06 14.36
CA PRO A 114 14.45 17.37 15.17
C PRO A 114 14.42 18.78 15.79
N GLU A 115 14.99 18.94 16.99
CA GLU A 115 14.97 20.20 17.77
C GLU A 115 15.53 21.41 17.00
N ASP A 116 16.63 21.22 16.26
CA ASP A 116 17.27 22.28 15.47
C ASP A 116 16.31 22.82 14.40
N LEU A 117 15.55 21.92 13.77
CA LEU A 117 14.54 22.27 12.77
C LEU A 117 13.32 22.94 13.41
N ARG A 118 12.94 22.53 14.62
CA ARG A 118 11.88 23.22 15.39
C ARG A 118 12.27 24.65 15.73
N THR A 119 13.52 24.83 16.16
CA THR A 119 14.08 26.14 16.50
C THR A 119 14.13 27.05 15.28
N LEU A 120 14.56 26.49 14.14
CA LEU A 120 14.69 27.22 12.88
C LEU A 120 13.34 27.62 12.27
N LEU A 121 12.37 26.71 12.27
CA LEU A 121 11.06 26.92 11.65
C LEU A 121 10.06 27.63 12.58
N GLY A 122 10.26 27.57 13.90
CA GLY A 122 9.37 28.13 14.90
C GLY A 122 7.93 27.64 14.70
N ASP A 123 7.02 28.59 14.48
CA ASP A 123 5.59 28.33 14.28
C ASP A 123 5.28 27.47 13.04
N ARG A 124 6.21 27.33 12.09
CA ARG A 124 6.07 26.49 10.88
C ARG A 124 6.41 25.02 11.12
N THR A 125 6.92 24.67 12.30
CA THR A 125 7.26 23.28 12.67
C THR A 125 6.15 22.27 12.38
N PRO A 126 4.85 22.54 12.67
CA PRO A 126 3.77 21.59 12.39
C PRO A 126 3.62 21.23 10.90
N LEU A 127 4.04 22.13 9.99
CA LEU A 127 4.01 21.86 8.54
C LEU A 127 4.96 20.71 8.15
N VAL A 128 6.09 20.55 8.85
CA VAL A 128 7.00 19.41 8.61
C VAL A 128 6.34 18.11 9.01
N SER A 129 5.68 18.06 10.17
CA SER A 129 4.95 16.86 10.60
C SER A 129 3.84 16.47 9.62
N ARG A 130 3.14 17.46 9.04
CA ARG A 130 2.12 17.24 7.99
C ARG A 130 2.74 16.75 6.67
N ALA A 131 3.93 17.23 6.35
CA ALA A 131 4.65 16.85 5.13
C ALA A 131 5.42 15.52 5.26
N ALA A 132 5.70 15.03 6.47
CA ALA A 132 6.43 13.78 6.68
C ALA A 132 5.75 12.56 6.00
N PRO A 133 6.52 11.57 5.52
CA PRO A 133 7.98 11.54 5.43
C PRO A 133 8.51 12.52 4.36
N CYS A 134 9.46 13.39 4.69
CA CYS A 134 9.95 14.42 3.76
C CYS A 134 11.39 14.85 3.99
N LEU A 135 12.05 15.29 2.91
CA LEU A 135 13.31 16.02 2.93
C LEU A 135 13.02 17.51 3.11
N VAL A 136 13.46 18.08 4.22
CA VAL A 136 13.35 19.50 4.54
C VAL A 136 14.67 20.20 4.24
N CYS A 137 14.61 21.33 3.56
CA CYS A 137 15.73 22.23 3.34
C CYS A 137 15.33 23.62 3.85
N SER A 138 16.09 24.16 4.80
CA SER A 138 15.84 25.49 5.37
C SER A 138 17.14 26.20 5.69
N ASP A 139 17.18 27.52 5.49
CA ASP A 139 18.32 28.36 5.90
C ASP A 139 18.01 29.16 7.17
N ASP A 140 19.07 29.63 7.84
CA ASP A 140 19.03 30.48 9.04
C ASP A 140 18.46 31.88 8.80
N ALA A 141 18.50 32.39 7.57
CA ALA A 141 17.93 33.68 7.20
C ALA A 141 16.45 33.60 6.73
N GLY A 142 15.90 32.39 6.57
CA GLY A 142 14.52 32.16 6.15
C GLY A 142 14.23 32.46 4.66
N ALA A 143 15.26 32.56 3.82
CA ALA A 143 15.13 32.70 2.37
C ALA A 143 14.72 31.38 1.68
N LEU A 144 15.05 30.25 2.29
CA LEU A 144 14.76 28.88 1.89
C LEU A 144 14.00 28.20 3.04
N ALA A 145 12.80 27.70 2.75
CA ALA A 145 12.04 26.85 3.65
C ALA A 145 11.11 25.97 2.80
N VAL A 146 11.56 24.74 2.52
CA VAL A 146 10.83 23.81 1.67
C VAL A 146 10.89 22.39 2.22
N ALA A 147 9.84 21.61 1.95
CA ALA A 147 9.84 20.17 2.16
C ALA A 147 9.49 19.45 0.85
N LEU A 148 10.17 18.34 0.56
CA LEU A 148 9.90 17.47 -0.58
C LEU A 148 9.65 16.05 -0.12
N ARG A 149 8.67 15.34 -0.70
CA ARG A 149 8.52 13.89 -0.50
C ARG A 149 9.27 13.12 -1.60
N PRO A 150 10.44 12.54 -1.31
CA PRO A 150 11.16 11.72 -2.29
C PRO A 150 10.44 10.38 -2.52
N PRO A 151 10.33 9.91 -3.78
CA PRO A 151 9.89 8.56 -4.12
C PRO A 151 10.75 7.46 -3.47
N VAL A 152 12.07 7.70 -3.38
CA VAL A 152 13.01 6.78 -2.73
C VAL A 152 13.55 7.49 -1.49
N ALA A 153 13.03 7.10 -0.32
CA ALA A 153 13.37 7.71 0.96
C ALA A 153 14.82 7.35 1.36
N PRO A 154 15.68 8.33 1.67
CA PRO A 154 16.94 8.06 2.35
C PRO A 154 16.71 7.64 3.81
N GLU A 155 17.76 7.10 4.45
CA GLU A 155 17.76 6.98 5.90
C GLU A 155 17.63 8.36 6.57
N PRO A 156 16.94 8.47 7.73
CA PRO A 156 16.84 9.73 8.45
C PRO A 156 18.20 10.34 8.77
N PHE A 157 18.39 11.59 8.36
CA PHE A 157 19.63 12.32 8.59
C PHE A 157 19.34 13.79 8.87
N ARG A 158 20.35 14.47 9.41
CA ARG A 158 20.39 15.92 9.56
C ARG A 158 21.80 16.42 9.30
N GLU A 159 21.91 17.50 8.55
CA GLU A 159 23.20 18.08 8.18
C GLU A 159 23.08 19.60 8.07
N TRP A 160 24.06 20.29 8.66
CA TRP A 160 24.28 21.71 8.45
C TRP A 160 25.41 21.90 7.45
N ALA A 161 25.17 22.67 6.41
CA ALA A 161 26.13 22.95 5.35
C ALA A 161 25.94 24.38 4.82
N SER A 162 26.74 24.77 3.81
CA SER A 162 26.51 26.01 3.06
C SER A 162 25.50 25.84 1.92
N THR A 163 25.14 24.61 1.55
CA THR A 163 24.23 24.30 0.46
C THR A 163 23.32 23.12 0.83
N PRO A 164 22.09 23.01 0.30
CA PRO A 164 21.23 21.87 0.56
C PRO A 164 21.82 20.53 0.09
N THR A 165 21.80 19.51 0.96
CA THR A 165 22.22 18.14 0.63
C THR A 165 21.07 17.36 0.00
N VAL A 166 21.09 17.26 -1.33
CA VAL A 166 20.01 16.62 -2.09
C VAL A 166 20.63 15.63 -3.07
N ASP A 167 20.35 14.33 -2.96
CA ASP A 167 20.77 13.33 -3.96
C ASP A 167 19.74 13.21 -5.09
N ARG A 168 20.19 13.05 -6.34
CA ARG A 168 19.26 12.91 -7.49
C ARG A 168 18.55 11.56 -7.46
N SER A 169 19.20 10.52 -6.95
CA SER A 169 18.66 9.15 -6.90
C SER A 169 17.42 9.02 -6.01
N TRP A 170 17.22 9.93 -5.04
CA TRP A 170 16.01 9.97 -4.22
C TRP A 170 14.76 10.43 -4.98
N PHE A 171 14.95 11.20 -6.07
CA PHE A 171 13.88 11.90 -6.77
C PHE A 171 13.74 11.53 -8.25
N ARG A 172 14.75 10.90 -8.84
CA ARG A 172 14.79 10.57 -10.27
C ARG A 172 15.29 9.14 -10.49
N PRO A 173 14.81 8.50 -11.56
CA PRO A 173 15.29 7.19 -11.94
C PRO A 173 16.78 7.27 -12.33
N THR A 174 17.62 6.50 -11.67
CA THR A 174 19.07 6.48 -11.90
C THR A 174 19.60 5.06 -11.91
N GLY A 175 20.56 4.78 -12.80
CA GLY A 175 21.11 3.44 -12.98
C GLY A 175 20.10 2.48 -13.60
N ARG A 176 20.34 1.18 -13.40
CA ARG A 176 19.46 0.11 -13.86
C ARG A 176 18.62 -0.44 -12.71
N PHE A 177 17.31 -0.54 -12.90
CA PHE A 177 16.36 -1.01 -11.87
C PHE A 177 15.12 -1.64 -12.51
N ALA A 178 14.38 -2.43 -11.73
CA ALA A 178 13.04 -2.90 -12.08
C ALA A 178 11.97 -2.05 -11.38
N LEU A 179 10.87 -1.75 -12.06
CA LEU A 179 9.67 -1.20 -11.45
C LEU A 179 8.49 -2.09 -11.79
N ALA A 180 7.81 -2.60 -10.76
CA ALA A 180 6.70 -3.51 -10.87
C ALA A 180 5.40 -2.87 -10.36
N LEU A 181 4.35 -2.94 -11.16
CA LEU A 181 2.98 -2.65 -10.80
C LEU A 181 2.29 -3.96 -10.37
N VAL A 182 1.80 -4.00 -9.14
CA VAL A 182 1.07 -5.13 -8.57
C VAL A 182 -0.32 -4.69 -8.12
N ARG A 183 -1.35 -5.27 -8.74
CA ARG A 183 -2.75 -5.15 -8.32
C ARG A 183 -3.32 -6.54 -8.08
N SER A 184 -4.57 -6.61 -7.64
CA SER A 184 -5.22 -7.90 -7.35
C SER A 184 -5.40 -8.78 -8.60
N ASP A 185 -5.51 -8.19 -9.78
CA ASP A 185 -5.77 -8.89 -11.06
C ASP A 185 -4.77 -8.53 -12.17
N THR A 186 -3.83 -7.63 -11.90
CA THR A 186 -2.97 -7.03 -12.92
C THR A 186 -1.54 -6.94 -12.42
N PHE A 187 -0.62 -7.51 -13.18
CA PHE A 187 0.80 -7.40 -12.95
C PHE A 187 1.51 -6.84 -14.18
N ALA A 188 2.46 -5.95 -13.96
CA ALA A 188 3.34 -5.46 -15.01
C ALA A 188 4.69 -5.10 -14.41
N VAL A 189 5.78 -5.47 -15.06
CA VAL A 189 7.12 -5.08 -14.65
C VAL A 189 7.92 -4.59 -15.84
N GLY A 190 8.70 -3.54 -15.60
CA GLY A 190 9.64 -3.01 -16.57
C GLY A 190 11.03 -2.95 -15.98
N VAL A 191 12.04 -3.30 -16.78
CA VAL A 191 13.44 -2.99 -16.47
C VAL A 191 13.78 -1.67 -17.14
N TYR A 192 14.39 -0.76 -16.39
CA TYR A 192 14.72 0.58 -16.81
C TYR A 192 16.22 0.83 -16.71
N GLU A 193 16.75 1.63 -17.64
CA GLU A 193 18.07 2.26 -17.55
C GLU A 193 17.86 3.78 -17.55
N GLY A 194 17.94 4.40 -16.37
CA GLY A 194 17.46 5.77 -16.20
C GLY A 194 15.95 5.84 -16.46
N ASP A 195 15.53 6.72 -17.36
CA ASP A 195 14.12 6.91 -17.73
C ASP A 195 13.68 6.06 -18.94
N GLU A 196 14.57 5.26 -19.52
CA GLU A 196 14.26 4.40 -20.66
C GLU A 196 13.91 2.99 -20.22
N ARG A 197 12.76 2.47 -20.67
CA ARG A 197 12.35 1.08 -20.42
C ARG A 197 12.99 0.15 -21.46
N VAL A 198 13.86 -0.75 -21.01
CA VAL A 198 14.62 -1.68 -21.86
C VAL A 198 14.03 -3.10 -21.91
N ALA A 199 13.21 -3.48 -20.93
CA ALA A 199 12.45 -4.73 -20.95
C ALA A 199 11.07 -4.56 -20.31
N PHE A 200 10.14 -5.42 -20.69
CA PHE A 200 8.76 -5.41 -20.20
C PHE A 200 8.20 -6.82 -20.13
N GLU A 201 7.50 -7.11 -19.04
CA GLU A 201 6.66 -8.29 -18.86
C GLU A 201 5.37 -7.87 -18.15
N GLY A 202 4.24 -8.48 -18.48
CA GLY A 202 2.99 -8.17 -17.81
C GLY A 202 1.88 -9.12 -18.20
N PHE A 203 0.96 -9.35 -17.26
CA PHE A 203 -0.16 -10.26 -17.42
C PHE A 203 -1.34 -9.83 -16.54
N GLU A 204 -2.52 -10.28 -16.94
CA GLU A 204 -3.75 -10.15 -16.17
C GLU A 204 -4.13 -11.54 -15.62
N SER A 205 -4.80 -11.58 -14.48
CA SER A 205 -5.32 -12.79 -13.85
C SER A 205 -6.82 -12.68 -13.65
N ASP A 206 -7.53 -13.79 -13.83
CA ASP A 206 -9.00 -13.86 -13.69
C ASP A 206 -9.45 -13.84 -12.22
N VAL A 207 -9.05 -12.82 -11.47
CA VAL A 207 -9.54 -12.57 -10.12
C VAL A 207 -10.93 -11.94 -10.23
N LYS A 208 -11.94 -12.58 -9.64
CA LYS A 208 -13.30 -12.07 -9.75
C LYS A 208 -13.44 -10.72 -9.03
N SER A 209 -13.97 -9.72 -9.73
CA SER A 209 -14.27 -8.38 -9.19
C SER A 209 -15.40 -8.42 -8.16
N ASP A 210 -15.37 -7.51 -7.18
CA ASP A 210 -16.43 -7.38 -6.18
C ASP A 210 -17.81 -7.13 -6.83
N HIS A 211 -18.78 -8.01 -6.54
CA HIS A 211 -20.17 -7.78 -6.89
C HIS A 211 -20.97 -7.52 -5.60
N SER A 212 -21.52 -6.32 -5.51
CA SER A 212 -22.30 -5.80 -4.37
C SER A 212 -23.66 -6.48 -4.14
N LYS A 213 -23.88 -7.69 -4.65
CA LYS A 213 -25.12 -8.45 -4.43
C LYS A 213 -24.94 -9.34 -3.21
N GLY A 214 -25.14 -8.76 -2.04
CA GLY A 214 -25.12 -9.45 -0.75
C GLY A 214 -26.08 -10.65 -0.72
N GLY A 215 -25.57 -11.79 -0.26
CA GLY A 215 -26.31 -13.03 -0.15
C GLY A 215 -25.42 -14.20 0.29
N PHE A 216 -26.04 -15.33 0.65
CA PHE A 216 -25.44 -16.56 1.20
C PHE A 216 -24.22 -17.16 0.46
N SER A 217 -23.84 -16.61 -0.70
CA SER A 217 -22.65 -16.97 -1.48
C SER A 217 -21.44 -16.05 -1.29
N GLN A 218 -21.56 -14.99 -0.49
CA GLN A 218 -20.54 -13.95 -0.37
C GLN A 218 -19.24 -14.47 0.29
N SER A 219 -19.32 -15.21 1.40
CA SER A 219 -18.14 -15.76 2.08
C SER A 219 -17.38 -16.80 1.26
N ARG A 220 -18.08 -17.58 0.43
CA ARG A 220 -17.44 -18.51 -0.53
C ARG A 220 -16.76 -17.74 -1.67
N PHE A 221 -17.36 -16.64 -2.12
CA PHE A 221 -16.80 -15.80 -3.16
C PHE A 221 -15.53 -15.09 -2.69
N GLU A 222 -15.56 -14.49 -1.50
CA GLU A 222 -14.40 -13.86 -0.86
C GLU A 222 -13.24 -14.86 -0.71
N ARG A 223 -13.50 -16.07 -0.18
CA ARG A 223 -12.44 -17.10 -0.06
C ARG A 223 -11.82 -17.49 -1.40
N ILE A 224 -12.64 -17.73 -2.42
CA ILE A 224 -12.14 -18.06 -3.76
C ILE A 224 -11.31 -16.90 -4.30
N ARG A 225 -11.75 -15.66 -4.07
CA ARG A 225 -11.04 -14.46 -4.52
C ARG A 225 -9.70 -14.30 -3.79
N ASP A 226 -9.65 -14.50 -2.48
CA ASP A 226 -8.41 -14.44 -1.70
C ASP A 226 -7.41 -15.51 -2.17
N GLU A 227 -7.87 -16.73 -2.42
CA GLU A 227 -7.07 -17.81 -3.00
C GLU A 227 -6.56 -17.43 -4.41
N GLN A 228 -7.39 -16.79 -5.23
CA GLN A 228 -7.00 -16.30 -6.55
C GLN A 228 -5.96 -15.17 -6.49
N ILE A 229 -6.10 -14.24 -5.54
CA ILE A 229 -5.14 -13.15 -5.31
C ILE A 229 -3.80 -13.74 -4.84
N ALA A 230 -3.81 -14.66 -3.88
CA ALA A 230 -2.59 -15.32 -3.42
C ALA A 230 -1.85 -15.99 -4.58
N HIS A 231 -2.56 -16.74 -5.43
CA HIS A 231 -1.96 -17.36 -6.61
C HIS A 231 -1.48 -16.34 -7.65
N HIS A 232 -2.12 -15.18 -7.75
CA HIS A 232 -1.64 -14.07 -8.58
C HIS A 232 -0.31 -13.52 -8.03
N LEU A 233 -0.22 -13.28 -6.72
CA LEU A 233 0.99 -12.78 -6.06
C LEU A 233 2.17 -13.76 -6.21
N GLU A 234 1.94 -15.07 -6.08
CA GLU A 234 2.97 -16.09 -6.34
C GLU A 234 3.57 -15.95 -7.75
N LYS A 235 2.72 -15.73 -8.77
CA LYS A 235 3.20 -15.50 -10.15
C LYS A 235 3.99 -14.20 -10.28
N CYS A 236 3.59 -13.16 -9.56
CA CYS A 236 4.31 -11.89 -9.53
C CYS A 236 5.72 -12.10 -8.93
N GLU A 237 5.83 -12.80 -7.81
CA GLU A 237 7.10 -13.13 -7.18
C GLU A 237 8.01 -13.94 -8.11
N ASP A 238 7.47 -14.97 -8.77
CA ASP A 238 8.20 -15.78 -9.75
C ASP A 238 8.75 -14.92 -10.91
N ALA A 239 7.93 -14.00 -11.44
CA ALA A 239 8.34 -13.09 -12.50
C ALA A 239 9.45 -12.13 -12.02
N LEU A 240 9.35 -11.61 -10.80
CA LEU A 240 10.34 -10.71 -10.21
C LEU A 240 11.68 -11.40 -9.95
N ALA A 241 11.66 -12.64 -9.45
CA ALA A 241 12.86 -13.43 -9.20
C ALA A 241 13.69 -13.68 -10.48
N GLY A 242 13.05 -13.68 -11.66
CA GLY A 242 13.69 -13.88 -12.95
C GLY A 242 14.45 -12.67 -13.52
N LEU A 243 14.28 -11.46 -12.97
CA LEU A 243 14.76 -10.21 -13.60
C LEU A 243 16.26 -9.94 -13.42
N GLY A 244 16.88 -10.46 -12.34
CA GLY A 244 18.31 -10.29 -12.08
C GLY A 244 18.76 -8.84 -11.92
N THR A 245 17.91 -7.96 -11.38
CA THR A 245 18.23 -6.55 -11.11
C THR A 245 18.56 -6.32 -9.63
N ASP A 246 19.57 -5.49 -9.36
CA ASP A 246 19.98 -5.16 -7.99
C ASP A 246 19.01 -4.23 -7.24
N ARG A 247 18.09 -3.57 -7.96
CA ARG A 247 17.10 -2.64 -7.39
C ARG A 247 15.71 -2.90 -7.94
N LEU A 248 14.74 -2.96 -7.04
CA LEU A 248 13.34 -3.20 -7.31
C LEU A 248 12.46 -2.16 -6.62
N TYR A 249 11.60 -1.51 -7.40
CA TYR A 249 10.53 -0.66 -6.90
C TYR A 249 9.17 -1.32 -7.15
N VAL A 250 8.33 -1.39 -6.12
CA VAL A 250 7.00 -2.03 -6.21
C VAL A 250 5.91 -1.01 -5.97
N VAL A 251 5.00 -0.88 -6.93
CA VAL A 251 3.88 0.07 -6.87
C VAL A 251 2.57 -0.63 -7.12
N GLY A 252 1.46 -0.07 -6.63
CA GLY A 252 0.13 -0.60 -6.93
C GLY A 252 -0.83 -0.53 -5.76
N ASP A 253 -1.51 -1.64 -5.46
CA ASP A 253 -2.47 -1.68 -4.35
C ASP A 253 -1.74 -1.63 -3.00
N ARG A 254 -2.08 -0.65 -2.16
CA ARG A 254 -1.50 -0.46 -0.81
C ARG A 254 -1.54 -1.73 0.04
N ARG A 255 -2.54 -2.60 -0.17
CA ARG A 255 -2.70 -3.86 0.58
C ARG A 255 -1.79 -4.98 0.10
N LEU A 256 -1.25 -4.88 -1.12
CA LEU A 256 -0.49 -5.95 -1.76
C LEU A 256 1.01 -5.64 -1.89
N ILE A 257 1.37 -4.36 -2.07
CA ILE A 257 2.77 -3.96 -2.28
C ILE A 257 3.69 -4.31 -1.11
N GLY A 258 3.15 -4.48 0.10
CA GLY A 258 3.93 -4.84 1.30
C GLY A 258 4.34 -6.32 1.35
N GLU A 259 3.82 -7.17 0.47
CA GLU A 259 4.19 -8.58 0.36
C GLU A 259 5.54 -8.78 -0.36
N PHE A 260 6.06 -7.74 -1.02
CA PHE A 260 7.28 -7.81 -1.83
C PHE A 260 8.47 -7.15 -1.12
N ASP A 261 9.62 -7.81 -1.18
CA ASP A 261 10.90 -7.23 -0.74
C ASP A 261 11.40 -6.25 -1.81
N ALA A 262 11.19 -4.95 -1.58
CA ALA A 262 11.47 -3.88 -2.52
C ALA A 262 12.25 -2.74 -1.87
N ASP A 263 13.14 -2.10 -2.62
CA ASP A 263 13.93 -0.94 -2.16
C ASP A 263 13.05 0.28 -1.85
N ALA A 264 11.93 0.41 -2.55
CA ALA A 264 10.90 1.39 -2.26
C ALA A 264 9.54 0.88 -2.76
N SER A 265 8.48 1.31 -2.07
CA SER A 265 7.12 0.98 -2.46
C SER A 265 6.19 2.19 -2.39
N SER A 266 5.17 2.21 -3.25
CA SER A 266 4.16 3.28 -3.23
C SER A 266 2.82 2.81 -3.77
N ALA A 267 1.74 3.26 -3.14
CA ALA A 267 0.40 3.00 -3.66
C ALA A 267 0.13 3.88 -4.89
N VAL A 268 -0.41 3.29 -5.97
CA VAL A 268 -0.80 4.03 -7.19
C VAL A 268 -2.14 3.54 -7.74
N ASP A 269 -2.89 4.47 -8.34
CA ASP A 269 -4.21 4.21 -8.92
C ASP A 269 -4.16 3.83 -10.42
N ALA A 270 -2.97 3.49 -10.93
CA ALA A 270 -2.78 3.09 -12.32
C ALA A 270 -3.58 1.84 -12.67
N THR A 271 -4.46 1.93 -13.65
CA THR A 271 -5.42 0.87 -14.05
C THR A 271 -5.41 0.64 -15.55
N GLY A 272 -6.04 -0.45 -15.99
CA GLY A 272 -6.11 -0.84 -17.40
C GLY A 272 -5.02 -1.83 -17.78
N LYS A 273 -4.74 -1.92 -19.08
CA LYS A 273 -3.81 -2.94 -19.62
C LYS A 273 -2.42 -2.83 -18.97
N PRO A 274 -1.76 -3.97 -18.69
CA PRO A 274 -0.46 -4.01 -17.99
C PRO A 274 0.56 -2.98 -18.47
N GLU A 275 0.77 -2.87 -19.78
CA GLU A 275 1.78 -1.96 -20.33
C GLU A 275 1.45 -0.47 -20.12
N ALA A 276 0.18 -0.09 -20.31
CA ALA A 276 -0.27 1.29 -20.12
C ALA A 276 -0.30 1.66 -18.64
N ALA A 277 -0.82 0.76 -17.81
CA ALA A 277 -0.87 0.92 -16.36
C ALA A 277 0.55 1.07 -15.78
N LEU A 278 1.53 0.27 -16.25
CA LEU A 278 2.92 0.41 -15.83
C LEU A 278 3.52 1.77 -16.18
N LYS A 279 3.19 2.30 -17.37
CA LYS A 279 3.67 3.62 -17.80
C LYS A 279 3.13 4.73 -16.91
N ASP A 280 1.84 4.68 -16.59
CA ASP A 280 1.21 5.66 -15.70
C ASP A 280 1.75 5.53 -14.28
N ALA A 281 1.89 4.29 -13.79
CA ALA A 281 2.49 3.99 -12.49
C ALA A 281 3.94 4.52 -12.38
N PHE A 282 4.74 4.38 -13.43
CA PHE A 282 6.09 4.95 -13.49
C PHE A 282 6.08 6.47 -13.36
N ALA A 283 5.19 7.14 -14.10
CA ALA A 283 5.09 8.60 -14.07
C ALA A 283 4.62 9.13 -12.70
N ASP A 284 3.70 8.41 -12.05
CA ASP A 284 3.20 8.77 -10.72
C ASP A 284 4.19 8.45 -9.61
N PHE A 285 4.87 7.31 -9.67
CA PHE A 285 5.92 6.95 -8.70
C PHE A 285 7.02 7.99 -8.64
N TRP A 286 7.51 8.47 -9.79
CA TRP A 286 8.55 9.49 -9.87
C TRP A 286 8.03 10.92 -9.73
N SER A 287 6.77 11.12 -9.35
CA SER A 287 6.25 12.42 -9.00
C SER A 287 6.69 12.83 -7.58
N VAL A 288 6.95 14.12 -7.38
CA VAL A 288 7.50 14.63 -6.11
C VAL A 288 6.56 15.69 -5.55
N ARG A 289 6.07 15.50 -4.33
CA ARG A 289 5.30 16.54 -3.63
C ARG A 289 6.28 17.58 -3.07
N LEU A 290 6.11 18.84 -3.47
CA LEU A 290 6.84 20.00 -2.96
C LEU A 290 5.90 20.85 -2.10
N TYR A 291 6.37 21.19 -0.92
CA TYR A 291 5.72 22.09 0.03
C TYR A 291 6.63 23.29 0.29
N GLY A 292 6.07 24.50 0.21
CA GLY A 292 6.70 25.70 0.77
C GLY A 292 6.27 25.87 2.21
N LEU A 293 7.22 25.87 3.14
CA LEU A 293 6.97 26.01 4.58
C LEU A 293 6.80 27.48 5.00
#